data_AF-A0A7Y8WSJ2-F1
#
_entry.id   AF-A0A7Y8WSJ2-F1
#
_cell.length_a   1.000
_cell.length_b   1.000
_cell.length_c   1.000
_cell.angle_alpha   90.00
_cell.angle_beta   90.00
_cell.angle_gamma   90.00
#
_symmetry.space_group_name_H-M   'P 1'
#
loop_
_entity.id
_entity.type
_entity.pdbx_description
1 polymer ?
#
loop_
_entity_poly.entity_id
_entity_poly.type
_entity_poly.pdbx_seq_one_letter_code
_entity_poly.pdbx_strand_id
1 'polypeptide(L)'
;ATAASLRMDKHRSNSVGPHDLYFTLLDDYLHVVDTALWLSGGKASLDGGTLLTNDAGEMLFAEHHFSAGPLQITTCMHRRAGSQRETVQAVTDGALIDITDMREWREERGQGVVHKPIPGWQSTLEQRGFVGCARHFIECVQNQTVPQTAGEQAVLAQRIVDKIWRDAMSE
;
A
#
# COMPACT_ATOMS: atom_id res chain seq x y z
N ALA A 1 -10.57 14.58 -11.02
CA ALA A 1 -11.52 13.87 -10.15
C ALA A 1 -10.96 13.89 -8.74
N THR A 2 -11.73 14.36 -7.77
CA THR A 2 -11.40 14.23 -6.35
C THR A 2 -11.77 12.82 -5.89
N ALA A 3 -10.85 12.13 -5.23
CA ALA A 3 -11.13 10.83 -4.63
C ALA A 3 -11.80 11.04 -3.27
N ALA A 4 -12.86 10.28 -3.01
CA ALA A 4 -13.54 10.21 -1.71
C ALA A 4 -12.96 9.10 -0.83
N SER A 5 -12.56 7.98 -1.44
CA SER A 5 -11.99 6.83 -0.73
C SER A 5 -10.86 6.18 -1.52
N LEU A 6 -9.83 5.73 -0.81
CA LEU A 6 -8.73 4.89 -1.29
C LEU A 6 -8.55 3.71 -0.32
N ARG A 7 -8.56 2.48 -0.81
CA ARG A 7 -8.29 1.28 0.00
C ARG A 7 -7.17 0.47 -0.62
N MET A 8 -6.17 0.11 0.18
CA MET A 8 -5.03 -0.72 -0.22
C MET A 8 -4.96 -1.95 0.68
N ASP A 9 -5.19 -3.11 0.08
CA ASP A 9 -5.22 -4.40 0.78
C ASP A 9 -4.08 -5.28 0.26
N LYS A 10 -3.34 -5.90 1.17
CA LYS A 10 -2.29 -6.88 0.83
C LYS A 10 -2.34 -8.03 1.81
N HIS A 11 -2.85 -9.17 1.34
CA HIS A 11 -3.03 -10.36 2.17
C HIS A 11 -2.04 -11.46 1.81
N ARG A 12 -1.77 -12.33 2.78
CA ARG A 12 -0.96 -13.53 2.62
C ARG A 12 -1.81 -14.78 2.87
N SER A 13 -1.53 -15.86 2.13
CA SER A 13 -2.26 -17.12 2.28
C SER A 13 -2.11 -17.70 3.69
N ASN A 14 -0.88 -17.93 4.13
CA ASN A 14 -0.54 -18.35 5.49
C ASN A 14 0.94 -18.05 5.77
N SER A 15 1.24 -16.85 6.28
CA SER A 15 2.60 -16.33 6.50
C SER A 15 2.68 -15.53 7.81
N VAL A 16 2.28 -16.17 8.90
CA VAL A 16 2.43 -15.66 10.27
C VAL A 16 3.73 -16.20 10.84
N GLY A 17 4.52 -15.37 11.51
CA GLY A 17 5.84 -15.75 12.03
C GLY A 17 6.91 -15.94 10.95
N PRO A 18 8.14 -16.31 11.33
CA PRO A 18 8.61 -16.53 12.71
C PRO A 18 9.00 -15.22 13.43
N HIS A 19 8.83 -14.08 12.78
CA HIS A 19 9.22 -12.79 13.31
C HIS A 19 8.09 -12.13 14.09
N ASP A 20 8.48 -11.24 15.02
CA ASP A 20 7.55 -10.48 15.82
C ASP A 20 6.75 -9.46 15.00
N LEU A 21 5.80 -8.82 15.68
CA LEU A 21 4.99 -7.75 15.11
C LEU A 21 5.83 -6.62 14.52
N TYR A 22 6.85 -6.13 15.23
CA TYR A 22 7.63 -4.96 14.79
C TYR A 22 8.36 -5.24 13.47
N PHE A 23 9.00 -6.40 13.37
CA PHE A 23 9.64 -6.83 12.14
C PHE A 23 8.62 -6.91 11.00
N THR A 24 7.48 -7.57 11.20
CA THR A 24 6.49 -7.79 10.14
C THR A 24 5.85 -6.48 9.67
N LEU A 25 5.68 -5.52 10.60
CA LEU A 25 5.21 -4.18 10.28
C LEU A 25 6.18 -3.45 9.34
N LEU A 26 7.49 -3.52 9.60
CA LEU A 26 8.50 -2.87 8.76
C LEU A 26 8.79 -3.61 7.45
N ASP A 27 8.74 -4.94 7.45
CA ASP A 27 9.07 -5.76 6.29
C ASP A 27 7.92 -5.83 5.26
N ASP A 28 6.66 -5.86 5.72
CA ASP A 28 5.53 -6.08 4.82
C ASP A 28 4.43 -5.01 4.91
N TYR A 29 4.02 -4.61 6.12
CA TYR A 29 2.94 -3.62 6.27
C TYR A 29 3.37 -2.23 5.79
N LEU A 30 4.67 -1.92 5.90
CA LEU A 30 5.29 -0.70 5.38
C LEU A 30 4.94 -0.46 3.90
N HIS A 31 4.94 -1.50 3.06
CA HIS A 31 4.60 -1.37 1.64
C HIS A 31 3.16 -0.92 1.41
N VAL A 32 2.23 -1.36 2.27
CA VAL A 32 0.81 -1.00 2.19
C VAL A 32 0.63 0.47 2.59
N VAL A 33 1.26 0.87 3.69
CA VAL A 33 1.23 2.25 4.19
C VAL A 33 1.89 3.21 3.20
N ASP A 34 3.10 2.90 2.73
CA ASP A 34 3.84 3.71 1.77
C ASP A 34 3.04 3.95 0.48
N THR A 35 2.54 2.87 -0.13
CA THR A 35 1.77 2.96 -1.38
C THR A 35 0.49 3.78 -1.19
N ALA A 36 -0.25 3.54 -0.10
CA ALA A 36 -1.50 4.26 0.16
C ALA A 36 -1.27 5.76 0.39
N LEU A 37 -0.23 6.13 1.16
CA LEU A 37 0.12 7.52 1.41
C LEU A 37 0.65 8.22 0.16
N TRP A 38 1.45 7.54 -0.65
CA TRP A 38 1.94 8.07 -1.91
C TRP A 38 0.78 8.35 -2.88
N LEU A 39 -0.16 7.41 -3.03
CA LEU A 39 -1.36 7.57 -3.86
C LEU A 39 -2.28 8.70 -3.37
N SER A 40 -2.28 8.99 -2.07
CA SER A 40 -3.06 10.09 -1.49
C SER A 40 -2.33 11.44 -1.50
N GLY A 41 -1.14 11.54 -2.11
CA GLY A 41 -0.37 12.79 -2.19
C GLY A 41 0.50 13.11 -0.95
N GLY A 42 0.75 12.14 -0.07
CA GLY A 42 1.80 12.18 0.95
C GLY A 42 1.50 13.05 2.19
N LYS A 43 0.24 13.45 2.42
CA LYS A 43 -0.14 14.37 3.50
C LYS A 43 -1.29 13.86 4.38
N ALA A 44 -1.46 12.54 4.47
CA ALA A 44 -2.53 11.97 5.27
C ALA A 44 -2.18 11.93 6.76
N SER A 45 -3.17 12.09 7.62
CA SER A 45 -3.06 11.93 9.08
C SER A 45 -3.62 10.58 9.49
N LEU A 46 -2.97 9.89 10.44
CA LEU A 46 -3.48 8.65 11.00
C LEU A 46 -4.65 8.94 11.95
N ASP A 47 -5.82 8.41 11.65
CA ASP A 47 -7.04 8.61 12.45
C ASP A 47 -7.22 7.50 13.49
N GLY A 48 -6.83 6.27 13.16
CA GLY A 48 -6.94 5.11 14.04
C GLY A 48 -6.72 3.79 13.31
N GLY A 49 -6.85 2.67 14.02
CA GLY A 49 -6.69 1.34 13.42
C GLY A 49 -6.65 0.24 14.46
N THR A 50 -6.23 -0.94 14.03
CA THR A 50 -6.08 -2.13 14.86
C THR A 50 -4.87 -2.95 14.43
N LEU A 51 -4.23 -3.54 15.43
CA LEU A 51 -3.24 -4.60 15.27
C LEU A 51 -3.72 -5.82 16.04
N LEU A 52 -3.58 -7.00 15.43
CA LEU A 52 -3.86 -8.27 16.07
C LEU A 52 -2.62 -9.16 15.97
N THR A 53 -2.19 -9.71 17.10
CA THR A 53 -1.13 -10.72 17.18
C THR A 53 -1.67 -12.05 17.67
N ASN A 54 -0.93 -13.12 17.44
CA ASN A 54 -1.14 -14.37 18.17
C ASN A 54 -0.45 -14.33 19.54
N ASP A 55 -0.56 -15.43 20.31
CA ASP A 55 0.06 -15.57 21.65
C ASP A 55 1.59 -15.49 21.62
N ALA A 56 2.22 -15.69 20.46
CA ALA A 56 3.67 -15.57 20.27
C ALA A 56 4.13 -14.14 19.92
N GLY A 57 3.21 -13.16 19.86
CA GLY A 57 3.52 -11.78 19.47
C GLY A 57 3.76 -11.60 17.96
N GLU A 58 3.40 -12.59 17.15
CA GLU A 58 3.52 -12.54 15.69
C GLU A 58 2.26 -11.91 15.10
N MET A 59 2.42 -11.06 14.08
CA MET A 59 1.32 -10.36 13.44
C MET A 59 0.32 -11.34 12.79
N LEU A 60 -0.97 -11.17 13.06
CA LEU A 60 -2.09 -11.82 12.36
C LEU A 60 -2.78 -10.87 11.39
N PHE A 61 -3.08 -9.65 11.84
CA PHE A 61 -3.88 -8.68 11.10
C PHE A 61 -3.48 -7.25 11.44
N ALA A 62 -3.62 -6.36 10.47
CA ALA A 62 -3.57 -4.92 10.67
C ALA A 62 -4.53 -4.21 9.72
N GLU A 63 -5.24 -3.22 10.24
CA GLU A 63 -6.01 -2.28 9.42
C GLU A 63 -5.93 -0.89 10.03
N HIS A 64 -5.65 0.12 9.23
CA HIS A 64 -5.52 1.51 9.68
C HIS A 64 -6.23 2.46 8.73
N HIS A 65 -6.77 3.54 9.30
CA HIS A 65 -7.48 4.59 8.59
C HIS A 65 -6.71 5.91 8.67
N PHE A 66 -6.66 6.60 7.53
CA PHE A 66 -6.04 7.91 7.41
C PHE A 66 -6.96 8.88 6.68
N SER A 67 -6.77 10.17 6.95
CA SER A 67 -7.50 11.24 6.29
C SER A 67 -6.54 12.22 5.59
N ALA A 68 -6.82 12.56 4.33
CA ALA A 68 -6.14 13.60 3.57
C ALA A 68 -7.16 14.64 3.10
N GLY A 69 -7.55 15.54 4.02
CA GLY A 69 -8.73 16.39 3.82
C GLY A 69 -10.00 15.53 3.75
N PRO A 70 -10.82 15.62 2.68
CA PRO A 70 -12.02 14.79 2.56
C PRO A 70 -11.74 13.34 2.12
N LEU A 71 -10.54 13.04 1.61
CA LEU A 71 -10.18 11.70 1.15
C LEU A 71 -9.95 10.78 2.36
N GLN A 72 -10.72 9.69 2.41
CA GLN A 72 -10.54 8.60 3.37
C GLN A 72 -9.63 7.53 2.79
N ILE A 73 -8.66 7.07 3.58
CA ILE A 73 -7.66 6.09 3.15
C ILE A 73 -7.67 4.94 4.11
N THR A 74 -7.67 3.71 3.61
CA THR A 74 -7.59 2.50 4.44
C THR A 74 -6.47 1.60 3.96
N THR A 75 -5.65 1.13 4.89
CA THR A 75 -4.63 0.10 4.65
C THR A 75 -5.04 -1.17 5.37
N CYS A 76 -4.91 -2.33 4.73
CA CYS A 76 -5.31 -3.60 5.34
C CYS A 76 -4.36 -4.75 4.97
N MET A 77 -4.01 -5.55 5.97
CA MET A 77 -3.20 -6.75 5.80
C MET A 77 -3.69 -7.85 6.72
N HIS A 78 -3.78 -9.06 6.17
CA HIS A 78 -4.04 -10.26 6.95
C HIS A 78 -3.00 -11.31 6.56
N ARG A 79 -2.32 -11.87 7.55
CA ARG A 79 -1.18 -12.78 7.35
C ARG A 79 -1.60 -14.22 7.05
N ARG A 80 -2.84 -14.58 7.36
CA ARG A 80 -3.41 -15.94 7.15
C ARG A 80 -4.80 -15.90 6.51
N ALA A 81 -4.94 -15.17 5.41
CA ALA A 81 -6.24 -14.94 4.77
C ALA A 81 -6.70 -16.11 3.87
N GLY A 82 -5.86 -17.14 3.69
CA GLY A 82 -6.12 -18.22 2.72
C GLY A 82 -5.92 -17.82 1.26
N SER A 83 -5.55 -16.57 0.98
CA SER A 83 -5.23 -16.06 -0.36
C SER A 83 -4.08 -15.05 -0.29
N GLN A 84 -3.18 -15.11 -1.28
CA GLN A 84 -2.18 -14.09 -1.52
C GLN A 84 -2.71 -13.16 -2.60
N ARG A 85 -3.24 -12.02 -2.18
CA ARG A 85 -3.89 -11.03 -3.06
C ARG A 85 -3.53 -9.63 -2.64
N GLU A 86 -3.29 -8.79 -3.62
CA GLU A 86 -3.02 -7.37 -3.44
C GLU A 86 -4.05 -6.57 -4.26
N THR A 87 -4.75 -5.61 -3.65
CA THR A 87 -5.75 -4.79 -4.34
C THR A 87 -5.70 -3.33 -3.94
N VAL A 88 -5.92 -2.45 -4.91
CA VAL A 88 -6.19 -1.03 -4.69
C VAL A 88 -7.60 -0.72 -5.19
N GLN A 89 -8.40 -0.06 -4.37
CA GLN A 89 -9.72 0.44 -4.74
C GLN A 89 -9.75 1.95 -4.58
N ALA A 90 -10.31 2.66 -5.56
CA ALA A 90 -10.51 4.09 -5.51
C ALA A 90 -11.96 4.45 -5.86
N VAL A 91 -12.60 5.20 -4.96
CA VAL A 91 -13.92 5.80 -5.17
C VAL A 91 -13.72 7.28 -5.43
N THR A 92 -14.15 7.75 -6.60
CA THR A 92 -13.93 9.13 -7.04
C THR A 92 -15.24 9.75 -7.51
N ASP A 93 -15.26 11.08 -7.63
CA ASP A 93 -16.34 11.78 -8.33
C ASP A 93 -16.34 11.38 -9.81
N GLY A 94 -17.29 10.52 -10.18
CA GLY A 94 -17.50 10.04 -11.55
C GLY A 94 -16.81 8.72 -11.92
N ALA A 95 -16.09 8.06 -11.02
CA ALA A 95 -15.53 6.73 -11.30
C ALA A 95 -15.30 5.83 -10.08
N LEU A 96 -15.46 4.52 -10.28
CA LEU A 96 -14.96 3.46 -9.41
C LEU A 96 -13.80 2.75 -10.12
N ILE A 97 -12.67 2.57 -9.45
CA ILE A 97 -11.48 1.92 -10.01
C ILE A 97 -11.03 0.82 -9.05
N ASP A 98 -10.77 -0.37 -9.58
CA ASP A 98 -10.18 -1.50 -8.87
C ASP A 98 -8.94 -1.99 -9.62
N ILE A 99 -7.84 -2.17 -8.90
CA ILE A 99 -6.60 -2.75 -9.41
C ILE A 99 -6.30 -4.02 -8.61
N THR A 100 -6.03 -5.14 -9.27
CA THR A 100 -5.67 -6.41 -8.63
C THR A 100 -4.29 -6.87 -9.06
N ASP A 101 -3.45 -7.19 -8.08
CA ASP A 101 -2.09 -7.73 -8.20
C ASP A 101 -1.16 -6.89 -9.09
N MET A 102 -1.39 -5.57 -9.14
CA MET A 102 -0.73 -4.61 -10.05
C MET A 102 -0.78 -5.02 -11.53
N ARG A 103 -1.80 -5.80 -11.91
CA ARG A 103 -1.93 -6.40 -13.24
C ARG A 103 -3.29 -6.11 -13.86
N GLU A 104 -4.36 -6.47 -13.16
CA GLU A 104 -5.72 -6.25 -13.64
C GLU A 104 -6.15 -4.83 -13.26
N TRP A 105 -6.71 -4.09 -14.22
CA TRP A 105 -7.35 -2.81 -13.98
C TRP A 105 -8.79 -2.89 -14.45
N ARG A 106 -9.70 -2.57 -13.53
CA ARG A 106 -11.13 -2.40 -13.80
C ARG A 106 -11.54 -0.98 -13.46
N GLU A 107 -12.41 -0.40 -14.28
CA GLU A 107 -13.05 0.87 -13.95
C GLU A 107 -14.49 0.96 -14.43
N GLU A 108 -15.29 1.74 -13.73
CA GLU A 108 -16.66 2.08 -14.08
C GLU A 108 -16.82 3.61 -14.13
N ARG A 109 -17.39 4.11 -15.24
CA ARG A 109 -17.63 5.55 -15.49
C ARG A 109 -19.03 5.80 -16.05
N GLY A 110 -20.02 5.05 -15.55
CA GLY A 110 -21.42 5.17 -15.97
C GLY A 110 -21.80 4.49 -17.29
N GLN A 111 -20.88 3.75 -17.92
CA GLN A 111 -21.11 3.00 -19.18
C GLN A 111 -20.88 1.49 -19.02
N GLY A 112 -20.94 0.98 -17.78
CA GLY A 112 -20.57 -0.38 -17.42
C GLY A 112 -19.10 -0.54 -17.03
N VAL A 113 -18.72 -1.78 -16.70
CA VAL A 113 -17.37 -2.16 -16.27
C VAL A 113 -16.44 -2.29 -17.48
N VAL A 114 -15.30 -1.61 -17.42
CA VAL A 114 -14.23 -1.68 -18.42
C VAL A 114 -13.01 -2.35 -17.80
N HIS A 115 -12.47 -3.36 -18.48
CA HIS A 115 -11.18 -3.96 -18.16
C HIS A 115 -10.12 -3.37 -19.10
N LYS A 116 -9.07 -2.75 -18.56
CA LYS A 116 -7.99 -2.27 -19.43
C LYS A 116 -7.20 -3.46 -19.99
N PRO A 117 -6.91 -3.49 -21.31
CA PRO A 117 -6.11 -4.56 -21.89
C PRO A 117 -4.73 -4.64 -21.26
N ILE A 118 -4.31 -5.85 -20.92
CA ILE A 118 -2.96 -6.11 -20.42
C ILE A 118 -2.02 -6.23 -21.64
N PRO A 119 -0.92 -5.46 -21.71
CA PRO A 119 -0.01 -5.58 -22.84
C PRO A 119 0.58 -6.99 -22.93
N GLY A 120 0.46 -7.62 -24.11
CA GLY A 120 0.73 -9.05 -24.28
C GLY A 120 2.16 -9.51 -23.98
N TRP A 121 3.13 -8.60 -24.02
CA TRP A 121 4.56 -8.89 -23.78
C TRP A 121 5.15 -8.14 -22.58
N GLN A 122 4.30 -7.66 -21.67
CA GLN A 122 4.77 -7.01 -20.44
C GLN A 122 5.14 -8.06 -19.39
N SER A 123 6.34 -7.93 -18.82
CA SER A 123 6.81 -8.84 -17.77
C SER A 123 6.17 -8.52 -16.41
N THR A 124 6.09 -9.54 -15.54
CA THR A 124 5.67 -9.33 -14.14
C THR A 124 6.60 -8.38 -13.40
N LEU A 125 7.91 -8.39 -13.69
CA LEU A 125 8.88 -7.48 -13.07
C LEU A 125 8.57 -6.01 -13.41
N GLU A 126 8.10 -5.77 -14.63
CA GLU A 126 7.68 -4.45 -15.08
C GLU A 126 6.33 -4.05 -14.45
N GLN A 127 5.36 -4.96 -14.37
CA GLN A 127 4.07 -4.72 -13.70
C GLN A 127 4.23 -4.37 -12.22
N ARG A 128 5.15 -5.06 -11.52
CA ARG A 128 5.46 -4.81 -10.09
C ARG A 128 6.33 -3.57 -9.88
N GLY A 129 6.71 -2.85 -10.94
CA GLY A 129 7.48 -1.61 -10.86
C GLY A 129 8.99 -1.76 -10.69
N PHE A 130 9.55 -2.98 -10.64
CA PHE A 130 10.99 -3.20 -10.45
C PHE A 130 11.83 -2.54 -11.54
N VAL A 131 11.43 -2.72 -12.80
CA VAL A 131 12.16 -2.16 -13.96
C VAL A 131 12.16 -0.63 -13.91
N GLY A 132 11.00 -0.02 -13.62
CA GLY A 132 10.88 1.44 -13.50
C GLY A 132 11.70 1.99 -12.33
N CYS A 133 11.66 1.32 -11.17
CA CYS A 133 12.45 1.70 -10.00
C CYS A 133 13.96 1.67 -10.28
N ALA A 134 14.46 0.62 -10.93
CA ALA A 134 15.87 0.50 -11.27
C ALA A 134 16.31 1.57 -12.29
N ARG A 135 15.52 1.79 -13.35
CA ARG A 135 15.81 2.83 -14.36
C ARG A 135 15.84 4.22 -13.73
N HIS A 136 14.82 4.56 -12.94
CA HIS A 136 14.72 5.85 -12.24
C HIS A 136 15.97 6.12 -11.39
N PHE A 137 16.46 5.12 -10.65
CA PHE A 137 17.69 5.26 -9.88
C PHE A 137 18.90 5.61 -10.76
N ILE A 138 19.11 4.87 -11.85
CA ILE A 138 20.23 5.12 -12.78
C ILE A 138 20.12 6.51 -13.42
N GLU A 139 18.92 6.92 -13.83
CA GLU A 139 18.66 8.25 -14.39
C GLU A 139 18.97 9.36 -13.38
N CYS A 140 18.59 9.19 -12.11
CA CYS A 140 18.92 10.16 -11.06
C CYS A 140 20.43 10.30 -10.84
N VAL A 141 21.18 9.19 -10.88
CA VAL A 141 22.64 9.21 -10.79
C VAL A 141 23.26 9.96 -11.96
N GLN A 142 22.84 9.64 -13.19
CA GLN A 142 23.36 10.26 -14.41
C GLN A 142 23.07 11.76 -14.46
N ASN A 143 21.85 12.14 -14.08
CA ASN A 143 21.38 13.52 -14.15
C ASN A 143 21.64 14.32 -12.88
N GLN A 144 22.26 13.71 -11.85
CA GLN A 144 22.53 14.33 -10.56
C GLN A 144 21.26 14.94 -9.91
N THR A 145 20.14 14.24 -10.04
CA THR A 145 18.84 14.66 -9.49
C THR A 145 18.48 13.86 -8.25
N VAL A 146 17.63 14.45 -7.40
CA VAL A 146 17.15 13.78 -6.18
C VAL A 146 16.15 12.68 -6.57
N PRO A 147 16.36 11.41 -6.16
CA PRO A 147 15.39 10.35 -6.42
C PRO A 147 14.04 10.61 -5.75
N GLN A 148 12.96 10.05 -6.32
CA GLN A 148 11.60 10.24 -5.79
C GLN A 148 11.47 9.75 -4.34
N THR A 149 12.13 8.64 -3.99
CA THR A 149 12.11 8.02 -2.66
C THR A 149 13.44 8.20 -1.93
N ALA A 150 13.91 9.44 -1.82
CA ALA A 150 15.13 9.80 -1.09
C ALA A 150 14.83 10.78 0.06
N GLY A 151 15.79 10.93 0.98
CA GLY A 151 15.69 11.88 2.10
C GLY A 151 14.45 11.62 2.96
N GLU A 152 13.62 12.64 3.14
CA GLU A 152 12.41 12.55 3.97
C GLU A 152 11.41 11.52 3.44
N GLN A 153 11.27 11.40 2.11
CA GLN A 153 10.35 10.42 1.51
C GLN A 153 10.75 8.98 1.84
N ALA A 154 12.05 8.70 2.01
CA ALA A 154 12.53 7.35 2.30
C ALA A 154 12.17 6.83 3.70
N VAL A 155 11.81 7.73 4.63
CA VAL A 155 11.51 7.38 6.03
C VAL A 155 10.09 7.77 6.45
N LEU A 156 9.31 8.39 5.57
CA LEU A 156 7.97 8.90 5.88
C LEU A 156 7.04 7.79 6.39
N ALA A 157 6.85 6.75 5.58
CA ALA A 157 5.99 5.62 5.94
C ALA A 157 6.56 4.83 7.14
N GLN A 158 7.88 4.72 7.24
CA GLN A 158 8.55 4.07 8.38
C GLN A 158 8.23 4.78 9.70
N ARG A 159 8.26 6.11 9.75
CA ARG A 159 7.88 6.88 10.96
C ARG A 159 6.43 6.66 11.37
N ILE A 160 5.54 6.48 10.40
CA ILE A 160 4.12 6.22 10.64
C ILE A 160 3.93 4.80 11.19
N VAL A 161 4.59 3.81 10.60
CA VAL A 161 4.58 2.42 11.09
C VAL A 161 5.15 2.34 12.51
N ASP A 162 6.24 3.05 12.79
CA ASP A 162 6.81 3.14 14.14
C ASP A 162 5.83 3.79 15.14
N LYS A 163 5.11 4.84 14.72
CA LYS A 163 4.08 5.46 15.56
C LYS A 163 2.96 4.47 15.88
N ILE A 164 2.42 3.78 14.87
CA ILE A 164 1.40 2.74 15.02
C ILE A 164 1.85 1.69 16.04
N TRP A 165 3.09 1.20 15.91
CA TRP A 165 3.63 0.20 16.83
C TRP A 165 3.76 0.73 18.25
N ARG A 166 4.30 1.95 18.45
CA ARG A 166 4.43 2.56 19.77
C ARG A 166 3.08 2.73 20.47
N ASP A 167 2.07 3.21 19.74
CA ASP A 167 0.73 3.42 20.28
C ASP A 167 0.14 2.07 20.76
N ALA A 168 0.23 1.02 19.93
CA ALA A 168 -0.27 -0.32 20.25
C ALA A 168 0.50 -1.05 21.37
N MET A 169 1.76 -0.68 21.63
CA MET A 169 2.55 -1.24 22.75
C MET A 169 2.34 -0.47 24.07
N SER A 170 1.66 0.68 24.01
CA SER A 170 1.42 1.54 25.18
C SER A 170 0.01 1.45 25.75
N GLU A 171 -0.89 0.73 25.06
CA GLU A 171 -2.22 0.31 25.54
C GLU A 171 -2.14 -0.99 26.35
#